data_AF-A0A2P5VJQ6-F1
#
_entry.id   AF-A0A2P5VJQ6-F1
#
_cell.length_a   1.000
_cell.length_b   1.000
_cell.length_c   1.000
_cell.angle_alpha   90.00
_cell.angle_beta   90.00
_cell.angle_gamma   90.00
#
_symmetry.space_group_name_H-M   'P 1'
#
loop_
_entity.id
_entity.type
_entity.pdbx_description
1 polymer ?
#
loop_
_entity_poly.entity_id
_entity_poly.type
_entity_poly.pdbx_seq_one_letter_code
_entity_poly.pdbx_strand_id
1 'polypeptide(L)' 'MNTAIPTDIDATLALLGQGNYIADRSLATTLYLALKMGRPLFLEGEA' A
#
# COMPACT_ATOMS: atom_id res chain seq x y z
N MET A 1 12.66 -4.35 11.73
CA MET A 1 11.67 -3.28 11.98
C MET A 1 10.30 -3.89 11.77
N ASN A 2 9.43 -3.90 12.80
CA ASN A 2 8.08 -4.45 12.70
C ASN A 2 7.13 -3.31 12.28
N THR A 3 7.01 -3.08 10.98
CA THR A 3 6.13 -2.05 10.43
C THR A 3 4.69 -2.48 10.65
N ALA A 4 3.95 -1.73 11.48
CA ALA A 4 2.53 -1.97 11.69
C ALA A 4 1.76 -1.81 10.37
N ILE A 5 0.74 -2.66 10.15
CA ILE A 5 -0.13 -2.55 8.98
C ILE A 5 -0.85 -1.19 9.04
N PRO A 6 -0.88 -0.40 7.95
CA PRO A 6 -1.58 0.88 7.93
C PRO A 6 -3.05 0.75 8.35
N THR A 7 -3.56 1.76 9.05
CA THR A 7 -4.95 1.78 9.54
C THR A 7 -5.95 2.35 8.54
N ASP A 8 -5.46 3.05 7.51
CA ASP A 8 -6.26 3.66 6.45
C ASP A 8 -5.42 3.88 5.16
N ILE A 9 -6.05 4.46 4.14
CA ILE A 9 -5.47 4.68 2.82
C ILE A 9 -4.40 5.78 2.85
N ASP A 10 -4.60 6.86 3.61
CA ASP A 10 -3.67 7.98 3.66
C ASP A 10 -2.38 7.58 4.42
N ALA A 11 -2.51 6.78 5.47
CA ALA A 11 -1.40 6.14 6.16
C ALA A 11 -0.63 5.17 5.24
N THR A 12 -1.33 4.46 4.36
CA THR A 12 -0.70 3.57 3.36
C THR A 12 0.12 4.38 2.36
N LEU A 13 -0.44 5.50 1.87
CA LEU A 13 0.24 6.38 0.93
C LEU A 13 1.46 7.07 1.56
N ALA A 14 1.35 7.52 2.81
CA ALA A 14 2.46 8.06 3.57
C ALA A 14 3.58 7.02 3.81
N LEU A 15 3.20 5.76 4.11
CA LEU A 15 4.16 4.68 4.28
C LEU A 15 4.93 4.38 2.99
N LEU A 16 4.25 4.35 1.84
CA LEU A 16 4.88 4.18 0.53
C LEU A 16 5.83 5.35 0.23
N GLY A 17 5.41 6.58 0.53
CA GLY A 17 6.26 7.78 0.38
C GLY A 17 7.52 7.76 1.25
N GLN A 18 7.43 7.25 2.49
CA GLN A 18 8.60 7.06 3.36
C GLN A 18 9.61 6.05 2.78
N GLY A 19 9.13 5.08 2.01
CA GLY A 19 9.96 4.12 1.28
C GLY A 19 10.42 4.59 -0.10
N ASN A 20 10.22 5.86 -0.45
CA ASN A 20 10.50 6.43 -1.76
C ASN A 20 9.75 5.73 -2.93
N TYR A 21 8.59 5.11 -2.66
CA TYR A 21 7.72 4.57 -3.70
C TYR A 21 6.83 5.66 -4.31
N ILE A 22 6.66 5.61 -5.62
CA ILE A 22 5.67 6.41 -6.34
C ILE A 22 4.35 5.64 -6.30
N ALA A 23 3.39 6.16 -5.53
CA ALA A 23 2.08 5.57 -5.40
C ALA A 23 1.00 6.65 -5.48
N ASP A 24 -0.04 6.36 -6.25
CA ASP A 24 -1.25 7.15 -6.25
C ASP A 24 -2.26 6.62 -5.21
N ARG A 25 -3.38 7.33 -5.06
CA ARG A 25 -4.43 6.93 -4.13
C ARG A 25 -5.04 5.57 -4.51
N SER A 26 -5.08 5.23 -5.80
CA SER A 26 -5.63 3.96 -6.29
C SER A 26 -4.80 2.77 -5.84
N LEU A 27 -3.48 2.84 -6.01
CA LEU A 27 -2.53 1.83 -5.57
C LEU A 27 -2.55 1.69 -4.05
N ALA A 28 -2.52 2.81 -3.31
CA ALA A 28 -2.59 2.78 -1.85
C ALA A 28 -3.89 2.14 -1.35
N THR A 29 -5.03 2.41 -2.01
CA THR A 29 -6.32 1.80 -1.66
C THR A 29 -6.30 0.29 -1.89
N THR A 30 -5.84 -0.15 -3.05
CA THR A 30 -5.79 -1.57 -3.43
C THR A 30 -4.87 -2.35 -2.50
N LEU A 31 -3.71 -1.79 -2.18
CA LEU A 31 -2.76 -2.38 -1.23
C LEU A 31 -3.34 -2.46 0.18
N TYR A 32 -3.96 -1.39 0.67
CA TYR A 32 -4.62 -1.37 1.98
C TYR A 32 -5.70 -2.46 2.09
N LEU A 33 -6.56 -2.58 1.08
CA LEU A 33 -7.61 -3.61 1.05
C LEU A 33 -7.03 -5.03 1.02
N ALA A 34 -6.00 -5.28 0.21
CA ALA A 34 -5.35 -6.58 0.16
C ALA A 34 -4.75 -6.99 1.51
N LEU A 35 -4.04 -6.05 2.17
CA LEU A 35 -3.50 -6.26 3.52
C LEU A 35 -4.61 -6.49 4.55
N LYS A 36 -5.69 -5.69 4.49
CA LYS A 36 -6.83 -5.80 5.42
C LYS A 36 -7.59 -7.13 5.28
N MET A 37 -7.71 -7.62 4.05
CA MET A 37 -8.42 -8.86 3.74
C MET A 37 -7.50 -10.10 3.87
N GLY A 38 -6.20 -9.92 4.08
CA GLY A 38 -5.23 -11.02 4.07
C GLY A 38 -5.19 -11.75 2.73
N ARG A 39 -5.42 -11.04 1.62
CA ARG A 39 -5.47 -11.61 0.27
C ARG A 39 -4.23 -11.22 -0.51
N PRO A 40 -3.63 -12.15 -1.27
CA PRO A 40 -2.50 -11.82 -2.13
C PRO A 40 -2.94 -10.82 -3.20
N LEU A 41 -2.13 -9.79 -3.40
CA LEU A 41 -2.29 -8.81 -4.47
C LEU A 41 -1.28 -9.13 -5.56
N PHE A 42 -1.76 -9.29 -6.78
CA PHE A 42 -0.91 -9.39 -7.95
C PHE A 42 -0.73 -7.98 -8.52
N LEU A 43 0.52 -7.54 -8.62
CA LEU A 43 0.89 -6.24 -9.17
C LEU A 43 1.58 -6.49 -10.52
N GLU A 44 0.93 -6.07 -11.59
CA GLU A 44 1.53 -5.98 -12.92
C GLU A 44 1.72 -4.51 -13.28
N GLY A 45 2.80 -4.19 -14.01
CA GLY A 45 3.03 -2.83 -14.49
C GLY A 45 4.07 -2.78 -15.61
N GLU A 46 3.91 -1.80 -16.49
CA GLU A 46 5.05 -1.07 -17.07
C GLU A 46 5.29 0.08 -16.07
N ALA A 47 6.45 0.11 -15.42
CA ALA A 47 6.77 1.13 -14.42
C ALA A 47 6.91 2.54 -15.03
#